data_AF-A0A7C1D1C4-F1
#
_entry.id   AF-A0A7C1D1C4-F1
#
_cell.length_a   1.000
_cell.length_b   1.000
_cell.length_c   1.000
_cell.angle_alpha   90.00
_cell.angle_beta   90.00
_cell.angle_gamma   90.00
#
_symmetry.space_group_name_H-M   'P 1'
#
loop_
_entity.id
_entity.type
_entity.pdbx_description
1 polymer ?
#
loop_
_entity_poly.entity_id
_entity_poly.type
_entity_poly.pdbx_seq_one_letter_code
_entity_poly.pdbx_strand_id
1 'polypeptide(L)'
;MKSTYKNGCPDPCSLEAFLQDQMDSSLLKEKIRLHISQCSHCQTSIHELSQFFHIIEDEFKRPIPNQLFKLFSEIERENVSISGILLHPLKPLNGHISLDFKSRVIDPENFMQPGQPPNSMDHDDILLRVIQSKSSAETVIYAFAHNEKLFRNIRLSLKTNDKKFVSDSLGKIEVNADDLNQLKNAVITVTVKK
;
A
#
# COMPACT_ATOMS: atom_id res chain seq x y z
N MET A 1 34.38 -37.22 -16.80
CA MET A 1 33.66 -37.09 -18.09
C MET A 1 33.86 -35.66 -18.58
N LYS A 2 34.35 -35.48 -19.81
CA LYS A 2 34.68 -34.17 -20.38
C LYS A 2 33.40 -33.42 -20.72
N SER A 3 33.15 -32.27 -20.11
CA SER A 3 32.01 -31.41 -20.42
C SER A 3 32.31 -30.60 -21.69
N THR A 4 31.91 -31.13 -22.84
CA THR A 4 31.87 -30.40 -24.11
C THR A 4 30.71 -29.39 -24.09
N TYR A 5 30.92 -28.18 -23.56
CA TYR A 5 29.98 -27.07 -23.74
C TYR A 5 30.64 -25.96 -24.55
N LYS A 6 30.56 -26.10 -25.87
CA LYS A 6 30.98 -25.11 -26.86
C LYS A 6 29.79 -24.41 -27.53
N ASN A 7 28.72 -24.20 -26.77
CA ASN A 7 27.66 -23.24 -27.07
C ASN A 7 27.44 -22.46 -25.77
N GLY A 8 27.79 -21.16 -25.77
CA GLY A 8 27.53 -20.29 -24.63
C GLY A 8 26.06 -20.30 -24.26
N CYS A 9 25.76 -20.03 -22.99
CA CYS A 9 24.37 -19.81 -22.57
C CYS A 9 23.72 -18.77 -23.49
N PRO A 10 22.42 -18.88 -23.79
CA PRO A 10 21.68 -17.82 -24.44
C PRO A 10 21.93 -16.49 -23.72
N ASP A 11 22.04 -15.41 -24.48
CA ASP A 11 22.18 -14.09 -23.88
C ASP A 11 20.92 -13.74 -23.06
N PRO A 12 21.04 -12.87 -22.04
CA PRO A 12 19.92 -12.50 -21.19
C PRO A 12 18.69 -11.98 -21.93
N CYS A 13 18.89 -11.18 -23.00
CA CYS A 13 17.78 -10.62 -23.79
C CYS A 13 16.99 -11.72 -24.51
N SER A 14 17.67 -12.75 -25.02
CA SER A 14 17.02 -13.92 -25.62
C SER A 14 16.22 -14.74 -24.60
N LEU A 15 16.69 -14.86 -23.35
CA LEU A 15 15.94 -15.55 -22.28
C LEU A 15 14.70 -14.77 -21.86
N GLU A 16 14.80 -13.44 -21.77
CA GLU A 16 13.68 -12.56 -21.48
C GLU A 16 12.61 -12.58 -22.59
N ALA A 17 13.03 -12.44 -23.85
CA ALA A 17 12.14 -12.52 -25.00
C ALA A 17 11.46 -13.90 -25.12
N PHE A 18 12.16 -14.98 -24.78
CA PHE A 18 11.59 -16.33 -24.70
C PHE A 18 10.49 -16.41 -23.63
N LEU A 19 10.76 -15.86 -22.44
CA LEU A 19 9.82 -15.89 -21.32
C LEU A 19 8.56 -15.05 -21.57
N GLN A 20 8.70 -13.91 -22.24
CA GLN A 20 7.58 -13.03 -22.61
C GLN A 20 6.86 -13.46 -23.91
N ASP A 21 7.25 -14.59 -24.51
CA ASP A 21 6.76 -15.11 -25.79
C ASP A 21 6.98 -14.17 -27.01
N GLN A 22 7.86 -13.19 -26.89
CA GLN A 22 8.13 -12.13 -27.89
C GLN A 22 9.09 -12.52 -29.02
N MET A 23 9.41 -13.81 -29.15
CA MET A 23 10.31 -14.27 -30.21
C MET A 23 9.55 -14.69 -31.47
N ASP A 24 9.89 -14.11 -32.62
CA ASP A 24 9.25 -14.44 -33.89
C ASP A 24 9.70 -15.80 -34.47
N SER A 25 10.91 -16.23 -34.12
CA SER A 25 11.49 -17.46 -34.65
C SER A 25 11.12 -18.69 -33.80
N SER A 26 10.26 -19.56 -34.35
CA SER A 26 9.90 -20.85 -33.73
C SER A 26 11.11 -21.77 -33.53
N LEU A 27 12.06 -21.76 -34.47
CA LEU A 27 13.29 -22.56 -34.40
C LEU A 27 14.20 -22.09 -33.27
N LEU A 28 14.27 -20.77 -33.03
CA LEU A 28 15.05 -20.21 -31.93
C LEU A 28 14.37 -20.46 -30.57
N LYS A 29 13.03 -20.34 -30.50
CA LYS A 29 12.23 -20.73 -29.31
C LYS A 29 12.53 -22.17 -28.89
N GLU A 30 12.51 -23.11 -29.85
CA GLU A 30 12.75 -24.54 -29.55
C GLU A 30 14.21 -24.78 -29.10
N LYS A 31 15.17 -24.11 -29.72
CA LYS A 31 16.59 -24.19 -29.32
C LYS A 31 16.81 -23.70 -27.88
N ILE A 32 16.18 -22.59 -27.50
CA ILE A 32 16.27 -22.04 -26.15
C ILE A 32 15.56 -22.98 -25.16
N ARG A 33 14.38 -23.49 -25.49
CA ARG A 33 13.65 -24.48 -24.68
C ARG A 33 14.49 -25.72 -24.38
N LEU A 34 15.13 -26.28 -25.40
CA LEU A 34 16.04 -27.44 -25.26
C LEU A 34 17.30 -27.10 -24.45
N HIS A 35 17.82 -25.88 -24.56
CA HIS A 35 18.97 -25.46 -23.74
C HIS A 35 18.59 -25.30 -22.27
N ILE A 36 17.46 -24.65 -21.98
CA ILE A 36 16.96 -24.46 -20.60
C ILE A 36 16.73 -25.83 -19.94
N SER A 37 16.21 -26.83 -20.64
CA SER A 37 16.01 -28.17 -20.03
C SER A 37 17.31 -28.88 -19.63
N GLN A 38 18.46 -28.44 -20.16
CA GLN A 38 19.76 -29.08 -19.96
C GLN A 38 20.77 -28.22 -19.18
N CYS A 39 20.50 -26.93 -18.97
CA CYS A 39 21.40 -25.98 -18.32
C CYS A 39 20.80 -25.45 -17.02
N SER A 40 21.32 -25.92 -15.87
CA SER A 40 20.84 -25.50 -14.53
C SER A 40 20.97 -24.00 -14.28
N HIS A 41 22.00 -23.35 -14.85
CA HIS A 41 22.18 -21.91 -14.76
C HIS A 41 21.02 -21.17 -15.44
N CYS A 42 20.70 -21.52 -16.69
CA CYS A 42 19.59 -20.91 -17.42
C CYS A 42 18.22 -21.25 -16.81
N GLN A 43 18.06 -22.42 -16.18
CA GLN A 43 16.85 -22.75 -15.41
C GLN A 43 16.65 -21.78 -14.25
N THR A 44 17.72 -21.51 -13.50
CA THR A 44 17.69 -20.57 -12.37
C THR A 44 17.36 -19.17 -12.86
N SER A 45 18.03 -18.69 -13.91
CA SER A 45 17.77 -17.37 -14.49
C SER A 45 16.34 -17.21 -15.00
N ILE A 46 15.77 -18.23 -15.66
CA ILE A 46 14.37 -18.21 -16.10
C ILE A 46 13.41 -18.20 -14.92
N HIS A 47 13.71 -18.95 -13.85
CA HIS A 47 12.89 -18.94 -12.64
C HIS A 47 12.89 -17.56 -11.98
N GLU A 48 14.06 -16.93 -11.83
CA GLU A 48 14.20 -15.58 -11.27
C GLU A 48 13.49 -14.53 -12.14
N LEU A 49 13.66 -14.58 -13.45
CA LEU A 49 12.95 -13.70 -14.38
C LEU A 49 11.43 -13.90 -14.33
N SER A 50 10.96 -15.14 -14.21
CA SER A 50 9.54 -15.46 -14.07
C SER A 50 8.96 -14.90 -12.77
N GLN A 51 9.70 -15.01 -11.66
CA GLN A 51 9.30 -14.40 -10.40
C GLN A 51 9.27 -12.87 -10.51
N PHE A 52 10.28 -12.27 -11.15
CA PHE A 52 10.36 -10.83 -11.37
C PHE A 52 9.16 -10.31 -12.18
N PHE A 53 8.82 -10.94 -13.31
CA PHE A 53 7.64 -10.54 -14.09
C PHE A 53 6.34 -10.81 -13.36
N HIS A 54 6.25 -11.89 -12.58
CA HIS A 54 5.07 -12.13 -11.76
C HIS A 54 4.87 -11.03 -10.71
N ILE A 55 5.94 -10.62 -10.02
CA ILE A 55 5.91 -9.50 -9.06
C ILE A 55 5.50 -8.21 -9.78
N ILE A 56 6.11 -7.89 -10.92
CA ILE A 56 5.76 -6.68 -11.68
C ILE A 56 4.31 -6.71 -12.16
N GLU A 57 3.83 -7.84 -12.68
CA GLU A 57 2.43 -8.00 -13.06
C GLU A 57 1.49 -7.88 -11.86
N ASP A 58 1.86 -8.42 -10.71
CA ASP A 58 1.10 -8.28 -9.48
C ASP A 58 1.05 -6.81 -9.04
N GLU A 59 2.15 -6.06 -9.15
CA GLU A 59 2.19 -4.61 -8.91
C GLU A 59 1.38 -3.82 -9.95
N PHE A 60 1.35 -4.22 -11.21
CA PHE A 60 0.49 -3.60 -12.23
C PHE A 60 -1.00 -3.93 -12.04
N LYS A 61 -1.32 -5.16 -11.60
CA LYS A 61 -2.68 -5.61 -11.28
C LYS A 61 -3.18 -5.08 -9.93
N ARG A 62 -2.25 -4.74 -9.03
CA ARG A 62 -2.47 -3.99 -7.79
C ARG A 62 -1.94 -2.58 -8.00
N PRO A 63 -2.55 -1.76 -8.89
CA PRO A 63 -2.08 -0.41 -9.10
C PRO A 63 -1.95 0.24 -7.73
N ILE A 64 -0.75 0.73 -7.41
CA ILE A 64 -0.54 1.67 -6.29
C ILE A 64 -1.73 2.60 -6.36
N PRO A 65 -2.62 2.61 -5.36
CA PRO A 65 -3.92 3.21 -5.55
C PRO A 65 -3.67 4.65 -5.93
N ASN A 66 -4.04 4.96 -7.18
CA ASN A 66 -3.97 6.29 -7.82
C ASN A 66 -4.72 7.35 -7.00
N GLN A 67 -5.32 6.94 -5.88
CA GLN A 67 -5.91 7.75 -4.82
C GLN A 67 -4.87 8.59 -4.09
N LEU A 68 -3.65 8.11 -3.79
CA LEU A 68 -2.62 8.97 -3.19
C LEU A 68 -2.18 10.06 -4.16
N PHE A 69 -1.95 9.71 -5.43
CA PHE A 69 -1.63 10.68 -6.48
C PHE A 69 -2.79 11.65 -6.80
N LYS A 70 -4.04 11.16 -6.86
CA LYS A 70 -5.23 12.02 -6.97
C LYS A 70 -5.35 12.96 -5.79
N LEU A 71 -5.16 12.45 -4.57
CA LEU A 71 -5.14 13.24 -3.36
C LEU A 71 -4.07 14.32 -3.43
N PHE A 72 -2.85 13.99 -3.86
CA PHE A 72 -1.80 14.98 -4.05
C PHE A 72 -2.18 16.04 -5.09
N SER A 73 -2.78 15.64 -6.20
CA SER A 73 -3.23 16.58 -7.23
C SER A 73 -4.40 17.48 -6.80
N GLU A 74 -5.25 17.02 -5.89
CA GLU A 74 -6.36 17.80 -5.30
C GLU A 74 -5.83 18.75 -4.20
N ILE A 75 -4.94 18.24 -3.33
CA ILE A 75 -4.22 19.01 -2.29
C ILE A 75 -3.49 20.22 -2.90
N GLU A 76 -2.75 20.00 -4.00
CA GLU A 76 -1.99 21.07 -4.68
C GLU A 76 -2.88 22.17 -5.25
N ARG A 77 -4.13 21.85 -5.62
CA ARG A 77 -5.09 22.81 -6.18
C ARG A 77 -5.86 23.59 -5.12
N GLU A 78 -6.12 23.00 -3.96
CA GLU A 78 -7.06 23.55 -2.98
C GLU A 78 -6.44 24.38 -1.83
N ASN A 79 -5.13 24.63 -1.83
CA ASN A 79 -4.44 25.33 -0.73
C ASN A 79 -4.87 24.77 0.64
N VAL A 80 -4.61 23.49 0.87
CA VAL A 80 -5.10 22.78 2.06
C VAL A 80 -4.13 22.87 3.25
N SER A 81 -4.59 22.55 4.45
CA SER A 81 -3.76 22.17 5.59
C SER A 81 -3.78 20.65 5.77
N ILE A 82 -2.62 20.07 6.07
CA ILE A 82 -2.46 18.64 6.30
C ILE A 82 -1.99 18.45 7.74
N SER A 83 -2.65 17.55 8.46
CA SER A 83 -2.22 17.07 9.77
C SER A 83 -2.44 15.56 9.86
N GLY A 84 -2.06 14.94 10.96
CA GLY A 84 -2.57 13.61 11.22
C GLY A 84 -2.54 13.18 12.65
N ILE A 85 -3.21 12.07 12.87
CA ILE A 85 -3.56 11.52 14.16
C ILE A 85 -3.14 10.07 14.14
N LEU A 86 -2.16 9.72 14.97
CA LEU A 86 -1.79 8.33 15.20
C LEU A 86 -2.75 7.71 16.20
N LEU A 87 -3.26 6.54 15.85
CA LEU A 87 -4.08 5.71 16.71
C LEU A 87 -3.23 4.54 17.17
N HIS A 88 -2.88 4.55 18.46
CA HIS A 88 -2.13 3.45 19.06
C HIS A 88 -3.09 2.50 19.78
N PRO A 89 -3.05 1.20 19.49
CA PRO A 89 -3.96 0.24 20.11
C PRO A 89 -3.74 0.18 21.62
N LEU A 90 -4.83 0.18 22.41
CA LEU A 90 -4.72 -0.02 23.86
C LEU A 90 -4.37 -1.46 24.24
N LYS A 91 -4.59 -2.41 23.33
CA LYS A 91 -4.30 -3.85 23.46
C LYS A 91 -3.96 -4.43 22.07
N PRO A 92 -3.12 -5.47 21.98
CA PRO A 92 -2.79 -6.10 20.69
C PRO A 92 -4.02 -6.70 19.98
N LEU A 93 -3.95 -6.75 18.65
CA LEU A 93 -5.05 -7.15 17.77
C LEU A 93 -5.19 -8.68 17.67
N ASN A 94 -5.44 -9.34 18.80
CA ASN A 94 -5.56 -10.79 18.90
C ASN A 94 -6.91 -11.32 18.36
N GLY A 95 -7.22 -11.06 17.09
CA GLY A 95 -8.45 -11.54 16.43
C GLY A 95 -9.73 -10.80 16.86
N HIS A 96 -9.62 -9.67 17.55
CA HIS A 96 -10.75 -8.86 17.97
C HIS A 96 -11.46 -8.20 16.77
N ILE A 97 -12.80 -8.18 16.82
CA ILE A 97 -13.66 -7.54 15.80
C ILE A 97 -13.70 -6.01 16.02
N SER A 98 -13.43 -5.55 17.24
CA SER A 98 -13.30 -4.14 17.57
C SER A 98 -12.19 -3.91 18.58
N LEU A 99 -11.49 -2.80 18.46
CA LEU A 99 -10.39 -2.43 19.33
C LEU A 99 -10.43 -0.94 19.66
N ASP A 100 -10.08 -0.59 20.90
CA ASP A 100 -9.96 0.79 21.34
C ASP A 100 -8.52 1.28 21.12
N PHE A 101 -8.40 2.46 20.54
CA PHE A 101 -7.14 3.13 20.26
C PHE A 101 -7.05 4.44 21.03
N LYS A 102 -5.86 4.77 21.53
CA LYS A 102 -5.54 6.09 22.06
C LYS A 102 -5.03 6.95 20.90
N SER A 103 -5.70 8.08 20.67
CA SER A 103 -5.26 9.01 19.64
C SER A 103 -4.14 9.93 20.15
N ARG A 104 -3.22 10.29 19.24
CA ARG A 104 -2.18 11.29 19.45
C ARG A 104 -1.98 12.07 18.16
N VAL A 105 -1.97 13.39 18.25
CA VAL A 105 -1.67 14.24 17.08
C VAL A 105 -0.19 14.12 16.75
N ILE A 106 0.12 13.93 15.47
CA ILE A 106 1.47 14.00 14.94
C ILE A 106 1.69 15.42 14.41
N ASP A 107 2.78 16.04 14.82
CA ASP A 107 3.15 17.35 14.31
C ASP A 107 3.39 17.30 12.79
N PRO A 108 2.92 18.31 12.03
CA PRO A 108 3.06 18.37 10.58
C PRO A 108 4.50 18.17 10.09
N GLU A 109 5.49 18.63 10.87
CA GLU A 109 6.92 18.52 10.57
C GLU A 109 7.43 17.06 10.59
N ASN A 110 6.73 16.15 11.26
CA ASN A 110 7.05 14.72 11.30
C ASN A 110 6.39 13.92 10.15
N PHE A 111 5.58 14.57 9.30
CA PHE A 111 5.16 13.98 8.02
C PHE A 111 6.30 14.15 7.03
N MET A 112 7.28 13.25 7.10
CA MET A 112 8.29 13.16 6.05
C MET A 112 7.62 12.77 4.74
N GLN A 113 7.45 13.78 3.89
CA GLN A 113 7.00 13.69 2.51
C GLN A 113 5.58 13.15 2.25
N PRO A 114 4.95 13.59 1.16
CA PRO A 114 3.67 13.06 0.73
C PRO A 114 3.82 11.57 0.35
N GLY A 115 3.26 10.67 1.15
CA GLY A 115 3.10 9.24 0.79
C GLY A 115 3.91 8.26 1.62
N GLN A 116 4.76 8.73 2.54
CA GLN A 116 5.42 7.85 3.51
C GLN A 116 4.69 7.91 4.87
N PRO A 117 4.40 6.77 5.50
CA PRO A 117 4.01 6.75 6.90
C PRO A 117 5.16 7.28 7.76
N PRO A 118 4.88 7.81 8.97
CA PRO A 118 5.92 8.20 9.91
C PRO A 118 6.86 7.01 10.16
N ASN A 119 8.17 7.25 10.20
CA ASN A 119 9.20 6.22 10.47
C ASN A 119 9.05 5.48 11.82
N SER A 120 8.06 5.85 12.64
CA SER A 120 7.82 5.37 14.01
C SER A 120 6.45 4.71 14.20
N MET A 121 5.78 4.34 13.10
CA MET A 121 4.48 3.68 13.17
C MET A 121 4.65 2.18 13.44
N ASP A 122 4.03 1.69 14.50
CA ASP A 122 4.02 0.27 14.82
C ASP A 122 3.11 -0.52 13.87
N HIS A 123 3.32 -1.83 13.76
CA HIS A 123 2.58 -2.70 12.83
C HIS A 123 1.04 -2.66 13.04
N ASP A 124 0.59 -2.46 14.28
CA ASP A 124 -0.83 -2.44 14.65
C ASP A 124 -1.41 -1.03 14.78
N ASP A 125 -0.62 0.01 14.50
CA ASP A 125 -1.09 1.39 14.52
C ASP A 125 -2.01 1.70 13.32
N ILE A 126 -2.82 2.74 13.47
CA ILE A 126 -3.57 3.35 12.37
C ILE A 126 -3.23 4.83 12.31
N LEU A 127 -2.80 5.31 11.15
CA LEU A 127 -2.59 6.73 10.89
C LEU A 127 -3.83 7.31 10.21
N LEU A 128 -4.46 8.29 10.85
CA LEU A 128 -5.47 9.13 10.21
C LEU A 128 -4.80 10.38 9.66
N ARG A 129 -4.67 10.48 8.34
CA ARG A 129 -4.25 11.71 7.66
C ARG A 129 -5.47 12.60 7.45
N VAL A 130 -5.38 13.82 7.96
CA VAL A 130 -6.44 14.81 7.93
C VAL A 130 -6.06 15.89 6.93
N ILE A 131 -6.93 16.16 5.97
CA ILE A 131 -6.77 17.19 4.95
C ILE A 131 -7.93 18.14 5.08
N GLN A 132 -7.63 19.43 5.27
CA GLN A 132 -8.64 20.45 5.41
C GLN A 132 -8.43 21.54 4.35
N SER A 133 -9.47 21.82 3.57
CA SER A 133 -9.47 22.93 2.63
C SER A 133 -9.46 24.26 3.38
N LYS A 134 -8.55 25.19 3.04
CA LYS A 134 -8.55 26.53 3.62
C LYS A 134 -9.65 27.43 3.04
N SER A 135 -10.17 27.08 1.86
CA SER A 135 -11.19 27.88 1.17
C SER A 135 -12.62 27.47 1.55
N SER A 136 -12.90 26.16 1.66
CA SER A 136 -14.23 25.64 1.98
C SER A 136 -14.39 25.18 3.44
N ALA A 137 -13.29 25.09 4.20
CA ALA A 137 -13.23 24.46 5.53
C ALA A 137 -13.62 22.97 5.55
N GLU A 138 -13.87 22.36 4.38
CA GLU A 138 -14.18 20.94 4.26
C GLU A 138 -12.99 20.10 4.73
N THR A 139 -13.29 19.02 5.44
CA THR A 139 -12.28 18.13 5.98
C THR A 139 -12.49 16.72 5.47
N VAL A 140 -11.41 16.14 4.95
CA VAL A 140 -11.35 14.74 4.53
C VAL A 140 -10.30 14.01 5.34
N ILE A 141 -10.66 12.84 5.86
CA ILE A 141 -9.76 11.95 6.59
C ILE A 141 -9.48 10.71 5.75
N TYR A 142 -8.20 10.35 5.64
CA TYR A 142 -7.72 9.10 5.05
C TYR A 142 -7.06 8.25 6.11
N ALA A 143 -7.47 7.00 6.23
CA ALA A 143 -6.83 6.04 7.11
C ALA A 143 -5.72 5.27 6.39
N PHE A 144 -4.59 5.08 7.06
CA PHE A 144 -3.48 4.23 6.64
C PHE A 144 -3.15 3.25 7.78
N ALA A 145 -2.91 1.98 7.45
CA ALA A 145 -2.49 0.96 8.39
C ALA A 145 -1.64 -0.08 7.65
N HIS A 146 -0.65 -0.66 8.34
CA HIS A 146 0.17 -1.75 7.76
C HIS A 146 -0.64 -3.04 7.60
N ASN A 147 -1.56 -3.31 8.51
CA ASN A 147 -2.43 -4.47 8.45
C ASN A 147 -3.68 -4.18 7.61
N GLU A 148 -3.80 -4.81 6.44
CA GLU A 148 -4.93 -4.61 5.50
C GLU A 148 -6.31 -4.84 6.14
N LYS A 149 -6.41 -5.72 7.16
CA LYS A 149 -7.66 -5.96 7.89
C LYS A 149 -8.15 -4.71 8.64
N LEU A 150 -7.26 -3.77 8.92
CA LEU A 150 -7.54 -2.50 9.59
C LEU A 150 -7.85 -1.36 8.62
N PHE A 151 -7.56 -1.52 7.32
CA PHE A 151 -7.75 -0.48 6.31
C PHE A 151 -9.22 -0.36 5.85
N ARG A 152 -9.99 -1.46 5.91
CA ARG A 152 -11.34 -1.53 5.33
C ARG A 152 -12.43 -1.51 6.39
N ASN A 153 -13.52 -0.78 6.11
CA ASN A 153 -14.72 -0.69 6.94
C ASN A 153 -14.50 -0.11 8.34
N ILE A 154 -13.65 0.91 8.45
CA ILE A 154 -13.35 1.57 9.72
C ILE A 154 -14.58 2.36 10.16
N ARG A 155 -15.18 1.95 11.27
CA ARG A 155 -16.10 2.81 12.02
C ARG A 155 -15.32 3.54 13.09
N LEU A 156 -15.12 4.85 12.94
CA LEU A 156 -14.60 5.70 14.00
C LEU A 156 -15.76 6.11 14.90
N SER A 157 -15.71 5.75 16.19
CA SER A 157 -16.68 6.22 17.17
C SER A 157 -16.01 7.19 18.14
N LEU A 158 -16.47 8.44 18.16
CA LEU A 158 -16.06 9.43 19.15
C LEU A 158 -16.87 9.23 20.43
N LYS A 159 -16.22 8.76 21.50
CA LYS A 159 -16.88 8.52 22.79
C LYS A 159 -17.50 9.78 23.42
N THR A 160 -17.05 10.97 23.06
CA THR A 160 -17.50 12.23 23.65
C THR A 160 -18.90 12.64 23.20
N ASN A 161 -19.38 12.21 22.03
CA ASN A 161 -20.66 12.66 21.46
C ASN A 161 -21.47 11.54 20.76
N ASP A 162 -21.08 10.27 20.92
CA ASP A 162 -21.65 9.11 20.19
C ASP A 162 -21.67 9.24 18.66
N LYS A 163 -20.94 10.21 18.11
CA LYS A 163 -20.80 10.39 16.67
C LYS A 163 -20.00 9.22 16.10
N LYS A 164 -20.56 8.62 15.06
CA LYS A 164 -19.98 7.48 14.35
C LYS A 164 -19.72 7.91 12.91
N PHE A 165 -18.48 7.81 12.50
CA PHE A 165 -18.05 8.01 11.13
C PHE A 165 -17.72 6.66 10.53
N VAL A 166 -18.06 6.48 9.25
CA VAL A 166 -17.86 5.22 8.55
C VAL A 166 -17.03 5.52 7.33
N SER A 167 -15.91 4.79 7.18
CA SER A 167 -15.11 4.87 5.98
C SER A 167 -15.85 4.24 4.80
N ASP A 168 -15.67 4.83 3.62
CA ASP A 168 -16.07 4.17 2.38
C ASP A 168 -15.14 2.99 2.04
N SER A 169 -15.33 2.40 0.86
CA SER A 169 -14.49 1.30 0.35
C SER A 169 -13.02 1.68 0.13
N LEU A 170 -12.70 2.97 0.19
CA LEU A 170 -11.39 3.54 -0.06
C LEU A 170 -10.72 4.04 1.23
N GLY A 171 -11.35 3.84 2.39
CA GLY A 171 -10.82 4.33 3.67
C GLY A 171 -11.01 5.84 3.87
N LYS A 172 -11.80 6.51 3.00
CA LYS A 172 -12.12 7.94 3.10
C LYS A 172 -13.25 8.14 4.10
N ILE A 173 -13.09 9.13 4.98
CA ILE A 173 -14.09 9.54 5.96
C ILE A 173 -14.29 11.04 5.83
N GLU A 174 -15.53 11.46 5.62
CA GLU A 174 -15.92 12.87 5.58
C GLU A 174 -16.35 13.31 6.98
N VAL A 175 -15.75 14.40 7.47
CA VAL A 175 -16.03 14.96 8.80
C VAL A 175 -16.13 16.49 8.72
N ASN A 176 -16.82 17.10 9.67
CA ASN A 176 -16.81 18.55 9.82
C ASN A 176 -15.57 19.00 10.62
N ALA A 177 -15.09 20.22 10.38
CA ALA A 177 -13.90 20.78 11.03
C ALA A 177 -13.98 20.76 12.58
N ASP A 178 -15.16 21.01 13.15
CA ASP A 178 -15.37 20.99 14.60
C ASP A 178 -15.20 19.60 15.24
N ASP A 179 -15.38 18.53 14.45
CA ASP A 179 -15.26 17.15 14.93
C ASP A 179 -13.79 16.71 15.06
N LEU A 180 -12.86 17.36 14.35
CA LEU A 180 -11.43 17.08 14.41
C LEU A 180 -10.79 17.46 15.74
N ASN A 181 -11.15 18.62 16.27
CA ASN A 181 -10.60 19.10 17.55
C ASN A 181 -10.97 18.14 18.69
N GLN A 182 -12.09 17.43 18.55
CA GLN A 182 -12.55 16.41 19.51
C GLN A 182 -11.81 15.08 19.37
N LEU A 183 -11.13 14.82 18.25
CA LEU A 183 -10.33 13.61 18.04
C LEU A 183 -8.99 13.67 18.79
N LYS A 184 -8.52 14.84 19.23
CA LYS A 184 -7.25 15.00 19.94
C LYS A 184 -7.31 14.34 21.32
N ASN A 185 -6.46 13.34 21.54
CA ASN A 185 -6.39 12.53 22.76
C ASN A 185 -7.66 11.72 23.10
N ALA A 186 -8.58 11.57 22.15
CA ALA A 186 -9.76 10.74 22.29
C ALA A 186 -9.41 9.24 22.31
N VAL A 187 -10.25 8.46 22.98
CA VAL A 187 -10.28 7.01 22.78
C VAL A 187 -11.24 6.73 21.63
N ILE A 188 -10.70 6.12 20.57
CA ILE A 188 -11.41 5.84 19.34
C ILE A 188 -11.57 4.34 19.23
N THR A 189 -12.81 3.87 19.18
CA THR A 189 -13.09 2.46 18.90
C THR A 189 -13.14 2.26 17.39
N VAL A 190 -12.30 1.38 16.87
CA VAL A 190 -12.34 0.92 15.47
C VAL A 190 -12.98 -0.46 15.45
N THR A 191 -13.99 -0.65 14.60
CA THR A 191 -14.64 -1.95 14.39
C THR A 191 -14.39 -2.41 12.96
N VAL A 192 -13.90 -3.64 12.79
CA VAL A 192 -13.74 -4.31 11.50
C VAL A 192 -15.03 -5.06 11.18
N LYS A 193 -15.77 -4.63 10.16
CA LYS A 193 -16.90 -5.43 9.66
C LYS A 193 -16.36 -6.68 8.94
N LYS A 194 -16.85 -7.84 9.35
CA LYS A 194 -16.73 -9.09 8.57
C LYS A 194 -17.54 -9.01 7.29
#